data_AF-F2IAR9-F1
#
_entry.id   AF-F2IAR9-F1
#
_cell.length_a   1.000
_cell.length_b   1.000
_cell.length_c   1.000
_cell.angle_alpha   90.00
_cell.angle_beta   90.00
_cell.angle_gamma   90.00
#
_symmetry.space_group_name_H-M   'P 1'
#
loop_
_entity.id
_entity.type
_entity.pdbx_description
1 polymer ?
#
loop_
_entity_poly.entity_id
_entity_poly.type
_entity_poly.pdbx_seq_one_letter_code
_entity_poly.pdbx_strand_id
1 'polypeptide(L)'
;MHWHLYISLFGLSMIKFMFAPFGGPAMKLNFLETYLSCVAGAFVAAFIFYFSSEFFMIRAHKKRKALLHASITNGTPLKYKPKFTRFNKLIVKLKRRLGIYGIAFYAPLFLSVPVGSIVTAKFYGKEKRTFPLILLGICINGAVTTGLAYGIKALF
;
A
#
# COMPACT_ATOMS: atom_id res chain seq x y z
N MET A 1 7.09 -25.60 15.18
CA MET A 1 6.93 -24.58 14.11
C MET A 1 5.88 -23.58 14.55
N HIS A 2 6.27 -22.33 14.83
CA HIS A 2 5.36 -21.29 15.32
C HIS A 2 4.58 -20.65 14.15
N TRP A 3 3.76 -21.44 13.46
CA TRP A 3 3.02 -21.02 12.25
C TRP A 3 2.19 -19.74 12.44
N HIS A 4 1.65 -19.54 13.64
CA HIS A 4 0.90 -18.33 13.98
C HIS A 4 1.74 -17.05 13.86
N LEU A 5 3.04 -17.09 14.18
CA LEU A 5 3.92 -15.92 14.10
C LEU A 5 4.12 -15.46 12.64
N TYR A 6 4.29 -16.41 11.73
CA TYR A 6 4.41 -16.14 10.29
C TYR A 6 3.13 -15.55 9.72
N ILE A 7 1.97 -16.11 10.10
CA ILE A 7 0.66 -15.64 9.65
C ILE A 7 0.38 -14.23 10.19
N SER A 8 0.75 -13.94 11.44
CA SER A 8 0.61 -12.60 12.01
C SER A 8 1.46 -11.56 11.26
N LEU A 9 2.74 -11.86 10.99
CA LEU A 9 3.61 -10.98 10.22
C LEU A 9 3.12 -10.79 8.78
N PHE A 10 2.68 -11.89 8.15
CA PHE A 10 2.05 -11.86 6.83
C PHE A 10 0.85 -10.91 6.83
N GLY A 11 -0.11 -11.08 7.75
CA GLY A 11 -1.31 -10.23 7.83
C GLY A 11 -0.99 -8.77 8.14
N LEU A 12 -0.05 -8.51 9.06
CA LEU A 12 0.41 -7.15 9.38
C LEU A 12 1.07 -6.49 8.16
N SER A 13 1.87 -7.25 7.41
CA SER A 13 2.55 -6.75 6.22
C SER A 13 1.60 -6.40 5.08
N MET A 14 0.46 -7.11 4.96
CA MET A 14 -0.60 -6.80 4.00
C MET A 14 -1.17 -5.40 4.22
N ILE A 15 -1.25 -4.93 5.47
CA ILE A 15 -1.83 -3.62 5.81
C ILE A 15 -0.74 -2.57 5.93
N LYS A 16 0.32 -2.85 6.69
CA LYS A 16 1.34 -1.85 7.07
C LYS A 16 2.75 -2.44 6.99
N PHE A 17 3.14 -2.76 5.75
CA PHE A 17 4.44 -3.34 5.39
C PHE A 17 5.66 -2.64 6.00
N MET A 18 5.65 -1.30 6.11
CA MET A 18 6.79 -0.55 6.64
C MET A 18 7.18 -0.95 8.07
N PHE A 19 6.20 -1.31 8.91
CA PHE A 19 6.43 -1.62 10.33
C PHE A 19 6.38 -3.12 10.63
N ALA A 20 5.84 -3.95 9.74
CA ALA A 20 5.68 -5.37 9.99
C ALA A 20 7.01 -6.09 10.34
N PRO A 21 8.14 -5.85 9.65
CA PRO A 21 9.42 -6.52 9.95
C PRO A 21 9.98 -6.23 11.34
N PHE A 22 9.59 -5.12 11.98
CA PHE A 22 10.03 -4.78 13.34
C PHE A 22 9.45 -5.72 14.41
N GLY A 23 8.35 -6.42 14.11
CA GLY A 23 7.80 -7.45 14.99
C GLY A 23 8.62 -8.75 14.99
N GLY A 24 9.34 -9.05 13.90
CA GLY A 24 10.11 -10.28 13.75
C GLY A 24 11.18 -10.51 14.84
N PRO A 25 12.05 -9.53 15.11
CA PRO A 25 13.01 -9.58 16.21
C PRO A 25 12.41 -9.91 17.58
N ALA A 26 11.28 -9.29 17.92
CA ALA A 26 10.57 -9.48 19.18
C ALA A 26 9.96 -10.89 19.28
N MET A 27 9.55 -11.46 18.15
CA MET A 27 9.01 -12.82 18.02
C MET A 27 10.10 -13.90 17.94
N LYS A 28 11.38 -13.52 18.11
CA LYS A 28 12.57 -14.41 18.01
C LYS A 28 12.70 -15.16 16.67
N LEU A 29 12.13 -14.61 15.59
CA LEU A 29 12.23 -15.18 14.26
C LEU A 29 13.59 -14.88 13.62
N ASN A 30 14.00 -15.69 12.66
CA ASN A 30 15.21 -15.43 11.89
C ASN A 30 14.99 -14.34 10.82
N PHE A 31 16.07 -13.70 10.36
CA PHE A 31 15.99 -12.61 9.37
C PHE A 31 15.22 -13.03 8.11
N LEU A 32 15.56 -14.20 7.56
CA LEU A 32 14.94 -14.73 6.35
C LEU A 32 13.46 -15.06 6.56
N GLU A 33 13.10 -15.60 7.71
CA GLU A 33 11.72 -15.96 8.01
C GLU A 33 10.82 -14.72 8.09
N THR A 34 11.31 -13.66 8.75
CA THR A 34 10.63 -12.37 8.85
C THR A 34 10.51 -11.71 7.48
N TYR A 35 11.61 -11.67 6.72
CA TYR A 35 11.64 -11.08 5.39
C TYR A 35 10.66 -11.77 4.44
N LEU A 36 10.73 -13.10 4.34
CA LEU A 36 9.86 -13.88 3.44
C LEU A 36 8.39 -13.76 3.83
N SER A 37 8.07 -13.81 5.12
CA SER A 37 6.69 -13.65 5.61
C SER A 37 6.11 -12.27 5.26
N CYS A 38 6.90 -11.21 5.43
CA CYS A 38 6.47 -9.84 5.14
C CYS A 38 6.36 -9.58 3.63
N VAL A 39 7.31 -10.06 2.83
CA VAL A 39 7.30 -9.90 1.38
C VAL A 39 6.13 -10.68 0.77
N ALA A 40 5.90 -11.92 1.21
CA ALA A 40 4.76 -12.72 0.74
C ALA A 40 3.42 -12.03 1.04
N GLY A 41 3.23 -11.48 2.24
CA GLY A 41 2.01 -10.76 2.60
C GLY A 41 1.83 -9.49 1.76
N ALA A 42 2.89 -8.70 1.60
CA ALA A 42 2.84 -7.52 0.74
C ALA A 42 2.59 -7.87 -0.74
N PHE A 43 3.13 -8.98 -1.25
CA PHE A 43 2.88 -9.44 -2.61
C PHE A 43 1.41 -9.79 -2.82
N VAL A 44 0.84 -10.58 -1.91
CA VAL A 44 -0.57 -10.98 -1.99
C VAL A 44 -1.49 -9.75 -1.90
N ALA A 45 -1.22 -8.84 -0.98
CA ALA A 45 -1.97 -7.58 -0.89
C ALA A 45 -1.82 -6.73 -2.17
N ALA A 46 -0.59 -6.55 -2.66
CA ALA A 46 -0.34 -5.78 -3.88
C ALA A 46 -1.08 -6.38 -5.08
N PHE A 47 -1.04 -7.71 -5.25
CA PHE A 47 -1.77 -8.41 -6.29
C PHE A 47 -3.29 -8.15 -6.19
N ILE A 48 -3.90 -8.45 -5.04
CA ILE A 48 -5.34 -8.29 -4.84
C ILE A 48 -5.76 -6.84 -5.09
N PHE A 49 -5.08 -5.86 -4.49
CA PHE A 49 -5.51 -4.46 -4.53
C PHE A 49 -5.12 -3.74 -5.82
N TYR A 50 -4.04 -4.13 -6.50
CA TYR A 50 -3.68 -3.58 -7.81
C TYR A 50 -4.70 -4.00 -8.86
N PHE A 51 -5.00 -5.30 -8.98
CA PHE A 51 -5.96 -5.80 -9.97
C PHE A 51 -7.41 -5.44 -9.62
N SER A 52 -7.76 -5.36 -8.34
CA SER A 52 -9.10 -4.89 -7.92
C SER A 52 -9.26 -3.37 -7.97
N SER A 53 -8.20 -2.61 -8.27
CA SER A 53 -8.23 -1.14 -8.20
C SER A 53 -9.29 -0.52 -9.12
N GLU A 54 -9.46 -1.06 -10.33
CA GLU A 54 -10.46 -0.60 -11.29
C GLU A 54 -11.88 -0.79 -10.74
N PHE A 55 -12.16 -1.96 -10.16
CA PHE A 55 -13.44 -2.23 -9.49
C PHE A 55 -13.73 -1.22 -8.37
N PHE A 56 -12.76 -0.98 -7.49
CA PHE A 56 -12.90 0.01 -6.41
C PHE A 56 -13.10 1.43 -6.94
N MET A 57 -12.39 1.81 -8.01
CA MET A 57 -12.52 3.12 -8.65
C MET A 57 -13.89 3.33 -9.28
N ILE A 58 -14.40 2.35 -10.03
CA ILE A 58 -15.73 2.40 -10.65
C ILE A 58 -16.82 2.46 -9.58
N ARG A 59 -16.73 1.63 -8.53
CA ARG A 59 -17.68 1.62 -7.42
C ARG A 59 -17.70 2.96 -6.68
N ALA A 60 -16.53 3.54 -6.40
CA ALA A 60 -16.42 4.85 -5.78
C ALA A 60 -17.01 5.96 -6.65
N HIS A 61 -16.80 5.90 -7.96
CA HIS A 61 -17.37 6.85 -8.92
C HIS A 61 -18.90 6.75 -8.99
N LYS A 62 -19.45 5.53 -9.13
CA LYS A 62 -20.90 5.27 -9.15
C LYS A 62 -21.58 5.77 -7.87
N LYS A 63 -21.01 5.48 -6.70
CA LYS A 63 -21.53 5.96 -5.41
C LYS A 63 -21.57 7.49 -5.35
N ARG A 64 -20.54 8.17 -5.87
CA ARG A 64 -20.49 9.63 -5.91
C ARG A 64 -21.53 10.22 -6.86
N LYS A 65 -21.76 9.58 -8.02
CA LYS A 65 -22.80 9.97 -8.98
C LYS A 65 -24.20 9.79 -8.39
N ALA A 66 -24.45 8.66 -7.71
CA ALA A 66 -25.73 8.41 -7.05
C ALA A 66 -26.03 9.45 -5.95
N LEU A 67 -25.03 9.79 -5.12
CA LEU A 67 -25.18 10.86 -4.11
C LEU A 67 -25.47 12.23 -4.75
N LEU A 68 -24.84 12.53 -5.89
CA LEU A 68 -25.10 13.76 -6.63
C LEU A 68 -26.54 13.79 -7.16
N HIS A 69 -27.02 12.69 -7.78
CA HIS A 69 -28.41 12.59 -8.23
C HIS A 69 -29.40 12.72 -7.08
N ALA A 70 -29.16 12.03 -5.95
CA ALA A 70 -30.03 12.11 -4.77
C ALA A 70 -30.09 13.54 -4.17
N SER A 71 -28.99 14.28 -4.23
CA SER A 71 -28.96 15.69 -3.80
C SER A 71 -29.76 16.59 -4.73
N ILE A 72 -29.69 16.37 -6.05
CA ILE A 72 -30.48 17.10 -7.03
C ILE A 72 -31.97 16.79 -6.88
N THR A 73 -32.36 15.52 -6.69
CA THR A 73 -33.76 15.11 -6.58
C THR A 73 -34.40 15.53 -5.25
N ASN A 74 -33.66 15.45 -4.14
CA ASN A 74 -34.19 15.73 -2.81
C ASN A 74 -34.00 17.19 -2.38
N GLY A 75 -33.42 18.05 -3.24
CA GLY A 75 -33.15 19.46 -2.93
C GLY A 75 -32.19 19.68 -1.75
N THR A 76 -31.47 18.65 -1.29
CA THR A 76 -30.56 18.75 -0.15
C THR A 76 -29.17 19.16 -0.62
N PRO A 77 -28.51 20.14 0.02
CA PRO A 77 -27.18 20.59 -0.40
C PRO A 77 -26.15 19.49 -0.17
N LEU A 78 -25.44 19.10 -1.23
CA LEU A 78 -24.39 18.08 -1.14
C LEU A 78 -23.24 18.60 -0.26
N LYS A 79 -22.88 17.85 0.78
CA LYS A 79 -21.72 18.19 1.64
C LYS A 79 -20.46 18.31 0.79
N TYR A 80 -19.88 19.51 0.72
CA TYR A 80 -18.64 19.76 -0.02
C TYR A 80 -17.51 18.90 0.54
N LYS A 81 -16.91 18.08 -0.34
CA LYS A 81 -15.71 17.30 -0.01
C LYS A 81 -14.53 17.87 -0.81
N PRO A 82 -13.52 18.46 -0.14
CA PRO A 82 -12.39 19.05 -0.84
C PRO A 82 -11.64 17.97 -1.65
N LYS A 83 -11.48 18.21 -2.95
CA LYS A 83 -10.77 17.28 -3.85
C LYS A 83 -9.27 17.23 -3.54
N PHE A 84 -8.69 18.33 -3.06
CA PHE A 84 -7.27 18.46 -2.70
C PHE A 84 -7.07 18.54 -1.18
N THR A 85 -7.21 17.40 -0.50
CA THR A 85 -6.77 17.25 0.90
C THR A 85 -5.24 17.27 1.00
N ARG A 86 -4.68 17.45 2.21
CA ARG A 86 -3.22 17.42 2.44
C ARG A 86 -2.59 16.14 1.88
N PHE A 87 -3.25 14.99 2.07
CA PHE A 87 -2.83 13.70 1.50
C PHE A 87 -2.87 13.65 -0.02
N ASN A 88 -3.94 14.13 -0.66
CA ASN A 88 -4.02 14.15 -2.12
C ASN A 88 -2.95 15.08 -2.72
N LYS A 89 -2.70 16.23 -2.08
CA LYS A 89 -1.61 17.14 -2.48
C LYS A 89 -0.24 16.47 -2.34
N LEU A 90 0.00 15.71 -1.28
CA LEU A 90 1.24 14.95 -1.09
C LEU A 90 1.44 13.91 -2.20
N ILE A 91 0.41 13.12 -2.50
CA ILE A 91 0.45 12.09 -3.56
C ILE A 91 0.75 12.73 -4.92
N VAL A 92 0.10 13.85 -5.25
CA VAL A 92 0.33 14.58 -6.50
C VAL A 92 1.74 15.18 -6.54
N LYS A 93 2.25 15.69 -5.42
CA LYS A 93 3.63 16.21 -5.32
C LYS A 93 4.66 15.09 -5.52
N LEU A 94 4.42 13.92 -4.92
CA LEU A 94 5.26 12.74 -5.07
C LEU A 94 5.28 12.27 -6.52
N LYS A 95 4.10 12.21 -7.17
CA LYS A 95 3.95 11.92 -8.60
C LYS A 95 4.82 12.84 -9.45
N ARG A 96 4.71 14.15 -9.24
CA ARG A 96 5.39 15.15 -10.05
C ARG A 96 6.91 15.10 -9.92
N ARG A 97 7.43 14.73 -8.74
CA ARG A 97 8.89 14.68 -8.51
C ARG A 97 9.52 13.36 -8.91
N LEU A 98 8.88 12.22 -8.59
CA LEU A 98 9.51 10.91 -8.71
C LEU A 98 8.95 10.03 -9.86
N GLY A 99 7.93 10.51 -10.57
CA GLY A 99 7.37 9.81 -11.71
C GLY A 99 6.77 8.46 -11.36
N ILE A 100 6.90 7.50 -12.27
CA ILE A 100 6.35 6.13 -12.12
C ILE A 100 7.15 5.31 -11.10
N TYR A 101 8.48 5.38 -11.17
CA TYR A 101 9.38 4.60 -10.32
C TYR A 101 9.19 4.93 -8.85
N GLY A 102 9.17 6.22 -8.49
CA GLY A 102 9.01 6.57 -7.08
C GLY A 102 7.62 6.28 -6.54
N ILE A 103 6.55 6.44 -7.32
CA ILE A 103 5.22 6.06 -6.82
C ILE A 103 5.12 4.55 -6.65
N ALA A 104 5.58 3.76 -7.62
CA ALA A 104 5.53 2.30 -7.54
C ALA A 104 6.33 1.76 -6.35
N PHE A 105 7.49 2.36 -6.04
CA PHE A 105 8.36 1.90 -4.97
C PHE A 105 7.93 2.42 -3.59
N TYR A 106 7.64 3.72 -3.48
CA TYR A 106 7.45 4.38 -2.19
C TYR A 106 5.99 4.46 -1.75
N ALA A 107 5.01 4.47 -2.66
CA ALA A 107 3.62 4.56 -2.26
C ALA A 107 3.14 3.33 -1.46
N PRO A 108 3.44 2.08 -1.87
CA PRO A 108 3.10 0.88 -1.08
C PRO A 108 3.76 0.88 0.30
N LEU A 109 4.96 1.46 0.42
CA LEU A 109 5.68 1.57 1.70
C LEU A 109 5.06 2.62 2.63
N PHE A 110 4.93 3.88 2.19
CA PHE A 110 4.52 4.99 3.06
C PHE A 110 3.01 5.05 3.32
N LEU A 111 2.17 4.76 2.32
CA LEU A 111 0.71 4.83 2.49
C LEU A 111 0.15 3.55 3.10
N SER A 112 0.66 2.41 2.65
CA SER A 112 0.22 1.03 2.89
C SER A 112 0.19 0.30 1.56
N VAL A 113 0.37 -1.02 1.58
CA VAL A 113 0.35 -1.83 0.36
C VAL A 113 -0.99 -1.72 -0.38
N PRO A 114 -2.16 -1.77 0.28
CA PRO A 114 -3.46 -1.68 -0.40
C PRO A 114 -3.67 -0.32 -1.04
N VAL A 115 -3.50 0.76 -0.26
CA VAL A 115 -3.75 2.13 -0.74
C VAL A 115 -2.70 2.53 -1.76
N GLY A 116 -1.43 2.21 -1.51
CA GLY A 116 -0.33 2.48 -2.42
C GLY A 116 -0.52 1.79 -3.77
N SER A 117 -0.90 0.50 -3.77
CA SER A 117 -1.13 -0.24 -5.01
C SER A 117 -2.29 0.31 -5.82
N ILE A 118 -3.41 0.69 -5.17
CA ILE A 118 -4.54 1.35 -5.84
C ILE A 118 -4.13 2.71 -6.40
N VAL A 119 -3.36 3.50 -5.64
CA VAL A 119 -2.89 4.83 -6.08
C VAL A 119 -1.97 4.70 -7.29
N THR A 120 -1.04 3.75 -7.27
CA THR A 120 -0.15 3.49 -8.40
C THR A 120 -0.93 3.03 -9.63
N ALA A 121 -1.87 2.08 -9.47
CA ALA A 121 -2.75 1.64 -10.54
C ALA A 121 -3.63 2.77 -11.10
N LYS A 122 -4.12 3.67 -10.24
CA LYS A 122 -4.90 4.83 -10.66
C LYS A 122 -4.12 5.79 -11.55
N PHE A 123 -2.84 6.01 -11.29
CA PHE A 123 -2.02 6.95 -12.06
C PHE A 123 -1.31 6.30 -13.26
N TYR A 124 -0.90 5.04 -13.13
CA TYR A 124 -0.03 4.35 -14.09
C TYR A 124 -0.53 2.95 -14.46
N GLY A 125 -1.78 2.60 -14.17
CA GLY A 125 -2.33 1.26 -14.46
C GLY A 125 -2.39 0.88 -15.94
N LYS A 126 -2.29 1.85 -16.85
CA LYS A 126 -2.17 1.61 -18.30
C LYS A 126 -0.79 1.10 -18.71
N GLU A 127 0.23 1.33 -17.88
CA GLU A 127 1.61 0.91 -18.14
C GLU A 127 1.84 -0.48 -17.55
N LYS A 128 2.22 -1.44 -18.40
CA LYS A 128 2.40 -2.85 -18.00
C LYS A 128 3.56 -3.03 -17.02
N ARG A 129 4.53 -2.11 -17.04
CA ARG A 129 5.70 -2.12 -16.15
C ARG A 129 5.36 -1.75 -14.69
N THR A 130 4.18 -1.19 -14.43
CA THR A 130 3.81 -0.68 -13.10
C THR A 130 3.78 -1.77 -12.03
N PHE A 131 3.16 -2.92 -12.33
CA PHE A 131 3.05 -4.02 -11.38
C PHE A 131 4.41 -4.65 -11.01
N PRO A 132 5.29 -5.02 -11.97
CA PRO A 132 6.61 -5.54 -11.61
C PRO A 132 7.46 -4.51 -10.85
N LEU A 133 7.31 -3.22 -11.12
CA LEU A 133 7.98 -2.17 -10.33
C LEU A 133 7.49 -2.13 -8.88
N ILE A 134 6.20 -2.36 -8.62
CA ILE A 134 5.68 -2.47 -7.25
C ILE A 134 6.32 -3.67 -6.53
N LEU A 135 6.37 -4.84 -7.18
CA LEU A 135 6.97 -6.03 -6.60
C LEU A 135 8.46 -5.84 -6.29
N LEU A 136 9.21 -5.25 -7.23
CA LEU A 136 10.61 -4.92 -7.06
C LEU A 136 10.81 -3.95 -5.89
N GLY A 137 9.95 -2.93 -5.80
CA GLY A 137 9.91 -2.00 -4.69
C GLY A 137 9.64 -2.70 -3.35
N ILE A 138 8.72 -3.66 -3.30
CA ILE A 138 8.44 -4.43 -2.09
C ILE A 138 9.66 -5.28 -1.68
N CYS A 139 10.34 -5.95 -2.62
CA CYS A 139 11.53 -6.73 -2.31
C CYS A 139 12.66 -5.86 -1.73
N ILE A 140 13.01 -4.77 -2.42
CA ILE A 140 14.09 -3.88 -1.97
C ILE A 140 13.74 -3.25 -0.63
N ASN A 141 12.54 -2.68 -0.52
CA ASN A 141 12.14 -2.03 0.71
C ASN A 141 11.98 -3.03 1.86
N GLY A 142 11.52 -4.26 1.60
CA GLY A 142 11.45 -5.32 2.60
C GLY A 142 12.81 -5.70 3.13
N ALA A 143 13.82 -5.80 2.26
CA ALA A 143 15.18 -6.10 2.68
C ALA A 143 15.75 -4.96 3.53
N VAL A 144 15.49 -3.70 3.15
CA VAL A 144 15.89 -2.52 3.92
C VAL A 144 15.19 -2.48 5.29
N THR A 145 13.87 -2.61 5.36
CA THR A 145 13.13 -2.52 6.63
C THR A 145 13.42 -3.69 7.57
N THR A 146 13.61 -4.90 7.02
CA THR A 146 14.02 -6.07 7.82
C THR A 146 15.47 -5.91 8.27
N GLY A 147 16.37 -5.42 7.40
CA GLY A 147 17.76 -5.10 7.77
C GLY A 147 17.84 -4.10 8.91
N LEU A 148 17.06 -3.03 8.84
CA LEU A 148 16.96 -2.02 9.91
C LEU A 148 16.41 -2.63 11.20
N ALA A 149 15.36 -3.45 11.14
CA ALA A 149 14.78 -4.07 12.32
C ALA A 149 15.78 -4.96 13.09
N TYR A 150 16.54 -5.79 12.38
CA TYR A 150 17.56 -6.65 12.99
C TYR A 150 18.83 -5.90 13.37
N GLY A 151 19.21 -4.85 12.62
CA GLY A 151 20.30 -3.97 12.99
C GLY A 151 20.05 -3.22 14.30
N ILE A 152 18.82 -2.73 14.51
CA ILE A 152 18.41 -2.09 15.78
C ILE A 152 18.47 -3.11 16.93
N LYS A 153 18.02 -4.34 16.72
CA LYS A 153 18.14 -5.43 17.71
C LYS A 153 19.60 -5.79 18.02
N ALA A 154 20.53 -5.58 17.10
CA ALA A 154 21.94 -5.82 17.37
C ALA A 154 22.60 -4.69 18.20
N LEU A 155 21.97 -3.51 18.24
CA LEU A 155 22.44 -2.32 18.95
C LEU A 155 21.90 -2.20 20.39
N PHE A 156 20.79 -2.88 20.73
CA PHE A 156 20.11 -2.86 22.04
C PHE A 156 19.95 -4.27 22.59
#